data_AF-A0A9P6HNL2-F1
#
_entry.id   AF-A0A9P6HNL2-F1
#
_cell.length_a   1.000
_cell.length_b   1.000
_cell.length_c   1.000
_cell.angle_alpha   90.00
_cell.angle_beta   90.00
_cell.angle_gamma   90.00
#
_symmetry.space_group_name_H-M   'P 1'
#
loop_
_entity.id
_entity.type
_entity.pdbx_description
1 polymer ?
#
loop_
_entity_poly.entity_id
_entity_poly.type
_entity_poly.pdbx_seq_one_letter_code
_entity_poly.pdbx_strand_id
1 'polypeptide(L)'
;MSSNANPSPIGLTPQELSKLGKKDLAKHLTTLQGMYTEQGRKYDKAKSIIRSMKATSQAKSVQDELIPKPAGRRSRDFNIFEEMQHEGKVTIDKDTYNNLIDYIHKGVNASNFNMDLSLTNQETAEVVKVVAFVAEKYPFVAKYRNAWPVRMLMQQYMANHRANLRAKRAASKATPADTGRGSVDPPSLDLNDTEGNGDEHCQGHSTPTTTSSLSRLRRVLTSPTSL
;
A
#
# COMPACT_ATOMS: atom_id res chain seq x y z
N MET A 1 22.66 -58.05 -7.78
CA MET A 1 22.39 -57.02 -8.81
C MET A 1 20.96 -57.22 -9.29
N SER A 2 20.02 -56.44 -8.76
CA SER A 2 18.61 -56.56 -9.14
C SER A 2 18.35 -55.73 -10.39
N SER A 3 18.15 -56.40 -11.52
CA SER A 3 17.70 -55.84 -12.78
C SER A 3 16.29 -55.27 -12.59
N ASN A 4 16.20 -53.95 -12.45
CA ASN A 4 14.94 -53.22 -12.39
C ASN A 4 14.39 -53.10 -13.82
N ALA A 5 13.83 -54.21 -14.32
CA ALA A 5 13.16 -54.26 -15.61
C ALA A 5 11.85 -53.46 -15.49
N ASN A 6 11.83 -52.27 -16.07
CA ASN A 6 10.62 -51.46 -16.17
C ASN A 6 9.58 -52.27 -16.98
N PRO A 7 8.46 -52.70 -16.39
CA PRO A 7 7.47 -53.49 -17.12
C PRO A 7 6.91 -52.65 -18.26
N SER A 8 6.95 -53.19 -19.48
CA SER A 8 6.29 -52.59 -20.63
C SER A 8 4.81 -52.36 -20.27
N PRO A 9 4.27 -51.14 -20.47
CA PRO A 9 2.96 -50.74 -19.95
C PRO A 9 1.77 -51.53 -20.53
N ILE A 10 2.00 -52.37 -21.54
CA ILE A 10 0.96 -53.15 -22.22
C ILE A 10 0.89 -54.61 -21.71
N GLY A 11 1.87 -55.10 -20.96
CA GLY A 11 1.84 -56.47 -20.40
C GLY A 11 1.80 -57.61 -21.43
N LEU A 12 1.84 -57.30 -22.74
CA LEU A 12 1.85 -58.29 -23.82
C LEU A 12 3.26 -58.53 -24.32
N THR A 13 3.58 -59.80 -24.50
CA THR A 13 4.85 -60.22 -25.09
C THR A 13 4.84 -60.02 -26.61
N PRO A 14 6.01 -59.86 -27.26
CA PRO A 14 6.09 -59.75 -28.72
C PRO A 14 5.41 -60.90 -29.48
N GLN A 15 5.34 -62.10 -28.88
CA GLN A 15 4.69 -63.28 -29.45
C GLN A 15 3.16 -63.26 -29.35
N GLU A 16 2.59 -62.49 -28.42
CA GLU A 16 1.14 -62.30 -28.29
C GLU A 16 0.65 -61.19 -29.22
N LEU A 17 1.49 -60.17 -29.44
CA LEU A 17 1.24 -59.11 -30.43
C LEU A 17 1.08 -59.63 -31.86
N SER A 18 1.77 -60.71 -32.24
CA SER A 18 1.64 -61.32 -33.57
C SER A 18 0.37 -62.15 -33.77
N LYS A 19 -0.30 -62.54 -32.68
CA LYS A 19 -1.55 -63.33 -32.70
C LYS A 19 -2.80 -62.46 -32.71
N LEU A 20 -2.66 -61.16 -32.45
CA LEU A 20 -3.77 -60.20 -32.43
C LEU A 20 -4.25 -59.87 -33.85
N GLY A 21 -5.58 -59.86 -34.03
CA GLY A 21 -6.19 -59.42 -35.28
C GLY A 21 -5.94 -57.93 -35.53
N LYS A 22 -5.96 -57.50 -36.80
CA LYS A 22 -5.69 -56.10 -37.21
C LYS A 22 -6.51 -55.06 -36.43
N LYS A 23 -7.76 -55.37 -36.08
CA LYS A 23 -8.65 -54.48 -35.31
C LYS A 23 -8.17 -54.29 -33.87
N ASP A 24 -7.69 -55.34 -33.23
CA ASP A 24 -7.25 -55.27 -31.83
C ASP A 24 -5.84 -54.66 -31.72
N LEU A 25 -4.99 -54.88 -32.73
CA LEU A 25 -3.73 -54.17 -32.86
C LEU A 25 -3.95 -52.65 -32.97
N ALA A 26 -4.94 -52.20 -33.76
CA ALA A 26 -5.28 -50.78 -33.88
C ALA A 26 -5.75 -50.19 -32.54
N LYS A 27 -6.60 -50.90 -31.79
CA LYS A 27 -7.03 -50.46 -30.44
C LYS A 27 -5.85 -50.31 -29.49
N HIS A 28 -4.90 -51.24 -29.50
CA HIS A 28 -3.70 -51.15 -28.68
C HIS A 28 -2.82 -49.96 -29.07
N LEU A 29 -2.66 -49.69 -30.36
CA LEU A 29 -1.89 -48.53 -30.83
C LEU A 29 -2.52 -47.21 -30.36
N THR A 30 -3.84 -47.08 -30.47
CA THR A 30 -4.57 -45.90 -29.98
C THR A 30 -4.47 -45.74 -28.46
N THR A 31 -4.56 -46.85 -27.71
CA THR A 31 -4.39 -46.83 -26.26
C THR A 31 -3.00 -46.35 -25.87
N LEU A 32 -1.96 -46.88 -26.54
CA LEU A 32 -0.58 -46.49 -26.31
C LEU A 32 -0.36 -45.00 -26.63
N GLN A 33 -0.88 -44.53 -27.77
CA GLN A 33 -0.81 -43.12 -28.14
C GLN A 33 -1.49 -42.22 -27.09
N GLY A 34 -2.65 -42.63 -26.58
CA GLY A 34 -3.34 -41.96 -25.47
C GLY A 34 -2.47 -41.84 -24.23
N MET A 35 -1.86 -42.95 -23.78
CA MET A 35 -0.96 -42.96 -22.62
C MET A 35 0.23 -42.01 -22.76
N TYR A 36 0.91 -42.01 -23.92
CA TYR A 36 2.04 -41.11 -24.16
C TYR A 36 1.63 -39.64 -24.18
N THR A 37 0.46 -39.30 -24.75
CA THR A 37 -0.03 -37.91 -24.72
C THR A 37 -0.39 -37.44 -23.30
N GLU A 38 -0.97 -38.32 -22.48
CA GLU A 38 -1.30 -38.00 -21.09
C GLU A 38 -0.03 -37.81 -20.26
N GLN A 39 0.99 -38.64 -20.49
CA GLN A 39 2.28 -38.52 -19.83
C GLN A 39 3.00 -37.21 -20.21
N GLY A 40 2.92 -36.81 -21.49
CA GLY A 40 3.39 -35.51 -21.96
C GLY A 40 2.71 -34.34 -21.22
N ARG A 41 1.37 -34.37 -21.11
CA ARG A 41 0.61 -33.34 -20.36
C ARG A 41 1.01 -33.28 -18.89
N LYS A 42 1.20 -34.44 -18.24
CA LYS A 42 1.66 -34.50 -16.83
C LYS A 42 3.04 -33.87 -16.67
N TYR A 43 3.96 -34.16 -17.59
CA TYR A 43 5.30 -33.57 -17.60
C TYR A 43 5.27 -32.05 -17.80
N ASP A 44 4.48 -31.55 -18.75
CA ASP A 44 4.34 -30.11 -19.00
C ASP A 44 3.74 -29.38 -17.79
N LYS A 45 2.75 -29.99 -17.14
CA LYS A 45 2.18 -29.48 -15.89
C LYS A 45 3.25 -29.42 -14.79
N ALA A 46 4.04 -30.47 -14.61
CA ALA A 46 5.13 -30.49 -13.64
C ALA A 46 6.21 -29.43 -13.94
N LYS A 47 6.60 -29.26 -15.21
CA LYS A 47 7.51 -28.20 -15.66
C LYS A 47 6.98 -26.80 -15.36
N SER A 48 5.69 -26.57 -15.58
CA SER A 48 5.04 -25.30 -15.26
C SER A 48 5.07 -25.02 -13.75
N ILE A 49 4.75 -26.03 -12.93
CA ILE A 49 4.85 -25.93 -11.47
C ILE A 49 6.28 -25.58 -11.03
N ILE A 50 7.30 -26.29 -11.52
CA ILE A 50 8.71 -26.02 -11.19
C ILE A 50 9.11 -24.59 -11.56
N ARG A 51 8.71 -24.09 -12.74
CA ARG A 51 8.97 -22.70 -13.14
C ARG A 51 8.31 -21.71 -12.19
N SER A 52 7.04 -21.93 -11.83
CA SER A 52 6.34 -21.06 -10.89
C SER A 52 7.00 -21.04 -9.51
N MET A 53 7.43 -22.20 -9.01
CA MET A 53 8.13 -22.32 -7.72
C MET A 53 9.47 -21.57 -7.75
N LYS A 54 10.26 -21.75 -8.81
CA LYS A 54 11.55 -21.06 -8.96
C LYS A 54 11.38 -19.54 -9.01
N ALA A 55 10.37 -19.05 -9.74
CA ALA A 55 10.04 -17.63 -9.80
C ALA A 55 9.62 -17.10 -8.41
N THR A 56 8.79 -17.83 -7.67
CA THR A 56 8.40 -17.43 -6.31
C THR A 56 9.56 -17.43 -5.31
N SER A 57 10.50 -18.38 -5.41
CA SER A 57 11.68 -18.42 -4.54
C SER A 57 12.65 -17.26 -4.81
N GLN A 58 12.87 -16.91 -6.08
CA GLN A 58 13.69 -15.75 -6.44
C GLN A 58 13.04 -14.43 -6.01
N ALA A 59 11.72 -14.30 -6.17
CA ALA A 59 10.99 -13.13 -5.67
C ALA A 59 11.08 -13.01 -4.14
N LYS A 60 11.15 -14.14 -3.42
CA LYS A 60 11.28 -14.16 -1.96
C LYS A 60 12.68 -13.75 -1.49
N SER A 61 13.75 -14.24 -2.11
CA SER A 61 15.12 -13.89 -1.73
C SER A 61 15.42 -12.40 -1.90
N VAL A 62 14.92 -11.76 -2.96
CA VAL A 62 15.06 -10.31 -3.16
C VAL A 62 14.32 -9.51 -2.08
N GLN A 63 13.22 -10.04 -1.55
CA GLN A 63 12.42 -9.36 -0.52
C GLN A 63 13.00 -9.49 0.89
N ASP A 64 13.94 -10.41 1.12
CA ASP A 64 14.61 -10.60 2.41
C ASP A 64 15.78 -9.63 2.62
N GLU A 65 16.34 -9.05 1.54
CA GLU A 65 17.32 -7.94 1.61
C GLU A 65 16.66 -6.57 1.87
N LEU A 66 15.34 -6.47 1.68
CA LEU A 66 14.60 -5.23 1.84
C LEU A 66 14.28 -4.96 3.31
N ILE A 67 14.30 -3.68 3.69
CA ILE A 67 13.96 -3.24 5.05
C ILE A 67 12.51 -3.65 5.33
N PRO A 68 12.28 -4.60 6.26
CA PRO A 68 10.95 -5.08 6.54
C PRO A 68 10.12 -3.99 7.20
N LYS A 69 8.80 -4.12 7.10
CA LYS A 69 7.91 -3.31 7.92
C LYS A 69 8.10 -3.73 9.38
N PRO A 70 8.27 -2.80 10.32
CA PRO A 70 8.36 -3.13 11.74
C PRO A 70 7.10 -3.79 12.28
N ALA A 71 7.28 -4.51 13.38
CA ALA A 71 6.18 -5.04 14.17
C ALA A 71 5.47 -3.90 14.90
N GLY A 72 4.35 -3.43 14.36
CA GLY A 72 3.58 -2.36 14.96
C GLY A 72 2.29 -2.06 14.21
N ARG A 73 1.26 -1.65 14.95
CA ARG A 73 0.10 -0.96 14.39
C ARG A 73 0.28 0.53 14.65
N ARG A 74 -0.45 1.35 13.88
CA ARG A 74 -0.64 2.77 14.22
C ARG A 74 -1.15 2.88 15.66
N SER A 75 -0.24 3.13 16.58
CA SER A 75 -0.51 3.49 17.96
C SER A 75 0.00 4.91 18.17
N ARG A 76 -0.29 5.47 19.35
CA ARG A 76 0.26 6.75 19.80
C ARG A 76 1.79 6.81 19.70
N ASP A 77 2.44 5.65 19.83
CA ASP A 77 3.89 5.51 19.91
C ASP A 77 4.53 5.13 18.56
N PHE A 78 3.76 5.09 17.46
CA PHE A 78 4.26 4.70 16.15
C PHE A 78 4.43 5.92 15.23
N ASN A 79 5.67 6.40 15.09
CA ASN A 79 6.01 7.48 14.17
C ASN A 79 6.63 6.93 12.88
N ILE A 80 5.93 7.09 11.74
CA ILE A 80 6.39 6.61 10.43
C ILE A 80 7.76 7.19 10.07
N PHE A 81 8.03 8.46 10.44
CA PHE A 81 9.29 9.11 10.11
C PHE A 81 10.49 8.48 10.83
N GLU A 82 10.39 8.31 12.15
CA GLU A 82 11.43 7.66 12.97
C GLU A 82 11.66 6.22 12.51
N GLU A 83 10.58 5.54 12.17
CA GLU A 83 10.59 4.16 11.75
C GLU A 83 11.21 3.93 10.36
N MET A 84 11.10 4.91 9.46
CA MET A 84 11.87 4.89 8.21
C MET A 84 13.37 5.02 8.45
N GLN A 85 13.76 5.67 9.56
CA GLN A 85 15.16 5.81 9.96
C GLN A 85 15.65 4.66 10.84
N HIS A 86 14.80 3.68 11.13
CA HIS A 86 15.11 2.61 12.08
C HIS A 86 16.41 1.89 11.68
N GLU A 87 17.30 1.73 12.66
CA GLU A 87 18.65 1.15 12.56
C GLU A 87 19.71 2.01 11.81
N GLY A 88 19.47 3.30 11.55
CA GLY A 88 20.47 4.18 10.94
C GLY A 88 20.84 3.80 9.50
N LYS A 89 20.06 2.92 8.87
CA LYS A 89 20.30 2.44 7.50
C LYS A 89 19.96 3.48 6.43
N VAL A 90 19.07 4.41 6.75
CA VAL A 90 18.66 5.50 5.86
C VAL A 90 18.50 6.78 6.68
N THR A 91 19.32 7.77 6.42
CA THR A 91 19.15 9.13 6.94
C THR A 91 18.24 9.91 5.99
N ILE A 92 17.15 10.46 6.52
CA ILE A 92 16.17 11.23 5.73
C ILE A 92 15.95 12.58 6.41
N ASP A 93 16.27 13.65 5.69
CA ASP A 93 15.98 15.00 6.16
C ASP A 93 14.48 15.23 6.27
N LYS A 94 14.06 16.00 7.27
CA LYS A 94 12.64 16.32 7.50
C LYS A 94 11.98 16.93 6.25
N ASP A 95 12.70 17.77 5.51
CA ASP A 95 12.22 18.37 4.27
C ASP A 95 12.02 17.34 3.16
N THR A 96 12.92 16.36 3.06
CA THR A 96 12.79 15.26 2.10
C THR A 96 11.58 14.39 2.42
N TYR A 97 11.32 14.15 3.71
CA TYR A 97 10.14 13.44 4.15
C TYR A 97 8.84 14.20 3.85
N ASN A 98 8.80 15.52 4.09
CA ASN A 98 7.64 16.35 3.76
C ASN A 98 7.40 16.39 2.24
N ASN A 99 8.47 16.54 1.45
CA ASN A 99 8.38 16.50 0.00
C ASN A 99 7.88 15.13 -0.51
N LEU A 100 8.30 14.04 0.13
CA LEU A 100 7.78 12.69 -0.15
C LEU A 100 6.27 12.61 0.12
N ILE A 101 5.80 13.14 1.25
CA ILE A 101 4.36 13.20 1.58
C ILE A 101 3.59 13.98 0.51
N ASP A 102 4.06 15.16 0.14
CA ASP A 102 3.40 15.99 -0.87
C ASP A 102 3.36 15.30 -2.24
N TYR A 103 4.43 14.59 -2.59
CA TYR A 103 4.49 13.83 -3.83
C TYR A 103 3.52 12.64 -3.83
N ILE A 104 3.38 11.96 -2.69
CA ILE A 104 2.38 10.91 -2.51
C ILE A 104 0.97 11.50 -2.65
N HIS A 105 0.69 12.65 -2.05
CA HIS A 105 -0.61 13.32 -2.20
C HIS A 105 -0.90 13.64 -3.67
N LYS A 106 0.09 14.16 -4.41
CA LYS A 106 -0.04 14.41 -5.86
C LYS A 106 -0.31 13.13 -6.62
N GLY A 107 0.41 12.04 -6.34
CA GLY A 107 0.19 10.74 -6.98
C GLY A 107 -1.20 10.17 -6.69
N VAL A 108 -1.66 10.25 -5.44
CA VAL A 108 -3.01 9.79 -5.06
C VAL A 108 -4.09 10.61 -5.75
N ASN A 109 -3.92 11.93 -5.85
CA ASN A 109 -4.89 12.81 -6.52
C ASN A 109 -4.86 12.69 -8.04
N ALA A 110 -3.72 12.34 -8.64
CA ALA A 110 -3.58 12.10 -10.08
C ALA A 110 -4.15 10.74 -10.49
N SER A 111 -4.08 9.76 -9.60
CA SER A 111 -4.79 8.49 -9.74
C SER A 111 -6.28 8.67 -9.42
N ASN A 112 -7.15 7.90 -10.08
CA ASN A 112 -8.58 7.90 -9.80
C ASN A 112 -8.91 7.11 -8.51
N PHE A 113 -8.21 7.40 -7.42
CA PHE A 113 -8.41 6.72 -6.15
C PHE A 113 -9.76 7.09 -5.55
N ASN A 114 -10.55 6.07 -5.25
CA ASN A 114 -11.74 6.27 -4.45
C ASN A 114 -11.33 6.54 -2.98
N MET A 115 -11.41 7.80 -2.58
CA MET A 115 -11.01 8.29 -1.25
C MET A 115 -11.94 7.79 -0.12
N ASP A 116 -13.12 7.27 -0.45
CA ASP A 116 -14.05 6.72 0.54
C ASP A 116 -13.68 5.28 0.95
N LEU A 117 -13.05 4.52 0.05
CA LEU A 117 -12.67 3.13 0.30
C LEU A 117 -11.43 3.00 1.19
N SER A 118 -11.26 1.82 1.81
CA SER A 118 -10.00 1.46 2.49
C SER A 118 -8.94 1.11 1.45
N LEU A 119 -7.66 1.38 1.74
CA LEU A 119 -6.53 0.98 0.89
C LEU A 119 -6.52 -0.54 0.61
N THR A 120 -7.05 -1.36 1.53
CA THR A 120 -7.19 -2.82 1.35
C THR A 120 -8.23 -3.21 0.30
N ASN A 121 -9.21 -2.35 0.05
CA ASN A 121 -10.33 -2.60 -0.85
C ASN A 121 -10.15 -1.86 -2.19
N GLN A 122 -9.02 -1.17 -2.36
CA GLN A 122 -8.69 -0.49 -3.60
C GLN A 122 -8.02 -1.45 -4.58
N GLU A 123 -8.09 -1.10 -5.85
CA GLU A 123 -7.44 -1.84 -6.90
C GLU A 123 -5.93 -1.86 -6.67
N THR A 124 -5.34 -3.06 -6.61
CA THR A 124 -3.91 -3.23 -6.35
C THR A 124 -3.06 -2.60 -7.46
N ALA A 125 -3.57 -2.55 -8.69
CA ALA A 125 -2.91 -1.91 -9.83
C ALA A 125 -2.69 -0.41 -9.61
N GLU A 126 -3.68 0.32 -9.09
CA GLU A 126 -3.56 1.75 -8.80
C GLU A 126 -2.55 2.04 -7.69
N VAL A 127 -2.49 1.19 -6.67
CA VAL A 127 -1.48 1.31 -5.60
C VAL A 127 -0.08 1.11 -6.17
N VAL A 128 0.09 0.14 -7.08
CA VAL A 128 1.37 -0.10 -7.75
C VAL A 128 1.77 1.10 -8.63
N LYS A 129 0.83 1.74 -9.33
CA LYS A 129 1.12 2.95 -10.12
C LYS A 129 1.65 4.09 -9.27
N VAL A 130 1.00 4.39 -8.14
CA VAL A 130 1.48 5.45 -7.22
C VAL A 130 2.82 5.09 -6.61
N VAL A 131 3.02 3.83 -6.22
CA VAL A 131 4.32 3.37 -5.71
C VAL A 131 5.41 3.53 -6.78
N ALA A 132 5.14 3.16 -8.03
CA ALA A 132 6.09 3.31 -9.14
C ALA A 132 6.42 4.78 -9.40
N PHE A 133 5.40 5.63 -9.43
CA PHE A 133 5.55 7.08 -9.59
C PHE A 133 6.42 7.70 -8.49
N VAL A 134 6.20 7.31 -7.23
CA VAL A 134 7.01 7.79 -6.10
C VAL A 134 8.43 7.22 -6.14
N ALA A 135 8.60 5.96 -6.53
CA ALA A 135 9.90 5.30 -6.61
C ALA A 135 10.79 5.91 -7.71
N GLU A 136 10.20 6.42 -8.79
CA GLU A 136 10.93 7.14 -9.85
C GLU A 136 11.61 8.40 -9.30
N LYS A 137 10.90 9.16 -8.46
CA LYS A 137 11.44 10.41 -7.89
C LYS A 137 12.31 10.18 -6.65
N TYR A 138 11.99 9.16 -5.85
CA TYR A 138 12.66 8.85 -4.59
C TYR A 138 13.17 7.39 -4.59
N PRO A 139 14.34 7.11 -5.18
CA PRO A 139 14.86 5.76 -5.33
C PRO A 139 15.08 5.02 -4.01
N PHE A 140 15.32 5.74 -2.90
CA PHE A 140 15.49 5.15 -1.59
C PHE A 140 14.23 4.41 -1.09
N VAL A 141 13.05 4.74 -1.63
CA VAL A 141 11.79 4.04 -1.31
C VAL A 141 11.84 2.57 -1.73
N ALA A 142 12.60 2.25 -2.79
CA ALA A 142 12.75 0.88 -3.27
C ALA A 142 13.48 -0.04 -2.29
N LYS A 143 14.21 0.52 -1.30
CA LYS A 143 14.90 -0.23 -0.24
C LYS A 143 13.93 -0.83 0.78
N TYR A 144 12.71 -0.31 0.86
CA TYR A 144 11.71 -0.80 1.80
C TYR A 144 10.88 -1.90 1.19
N ARG A 145 10.66 -2.95 1.97
CA ARG A 145 9.87 -4.10 1.54
C ARG A 145 8.45 -3.67 1.16
N ASN A 146 8.04 -4.02 -0.06
CA ASN A 146 6.74 -3.64 -0.63
C ASN A 146 6.43 -2.13 -0.59
N ALA A 147 7.46 -1.27 -0.54
CA ALA A 147 7.33 0.18 -0.34
C ALA A 147 6.38 0.51 0.84
N TRP A 148 6.55 -0.20 1.97
CA TRP A 148 5.68 -0.03 3.14
C TRP A 148 5.51 1.43 3.59
N PRO A 149 6.51 2.34 3.53
CA PRO A 149 6.31 3.71 3.97
C PRO A 149 5.30 4.46 3.11
N VAL A 150 5.37 4.29 1.79
CA VAL A 150 4.43 4.91 0.85
C VAL A 150 3.01 4.45 1.14
N ARG A 151 2.81 3.14 1.30
CA ARG A 151 1.49 2.58 1.62
C ARG A 151 0.93 3.11 2.94
N MET A 152 1.78 3.25 3.97
CA MET A 152 1.34 3.79 5.26
C MET A 152 1.01 5.28 5.20
N LEU A 153 1.79 6.08 4.46
CA LEU A 153 1.52 7.49 4.25
C LEU A 153 0.24 7.70 3.44
N MET A 154 0.03 6.94 2.36
CA MET A 154 -1.25 6.92 1.62
C MET A 154 -2.42 6.60 2.55
N GLN A 155 -2.27 5.57 3.40
CA GLN A 155 -3.30 5.23 4.37
C GLN A 155 -3.53 6.35 5.41
N GLN A 156 -2.51 7.13 5.78
CA GLN A 156 -2.67 8.31 6.66
C GLN A 156 -3.52 9.36 5.97
N TYR A 157 -3.11 9.71 4.76
CA TYR A 157 -3.72 10.76 3.96
C TYR A 157 -5.21 10.49 3.76
N MET A 158 -5.56 9.28 3.33
CA MET A 158 -6.96 8.89 3.14
C MET A 158 -7.77 8.88 4.45
N ALA A 159 -7.19 8.41 5.56
CA ALA A 159 -7.86 8.43 6.86
C ALA A 159 -8.16 9.87 7.31
N ASN A 160 -7.17 10.77 7.17
CA ASN A 160 -7.32 12.19 7.50
C ASN A 160 -8.32 12.88 6.58
N HIS A 161 -8.31 12.56 5.28
CA HIS A 161 -9.26 13.10 4.32
C HIS A 161 -10.71 12.77 4.71
N ARG A 162 -10.98 11.50 5.05
CA ARG A 162 -12.30 11.07 5.52
C ARG A 162 -12.70 11.70 6.86
N ALA A 163 -11.77 11.82 7.79
CA ALA A 163 -12.01 12.49 9.07
C ALA A 163 -12.41 13.96 8.85
N ASN A 164 -11.71 14.67 7.95
CA ASN A 164 -11.99 16.06 7.59
C ASN A 164 -13.38 16.20 6.93
N LEU A 165 -13.73 15.31 5.98
CA LEU A 165 -15.07 15.31 5.37
C LEU A 165 -16.19 15.10 6.39
N ARG A 166 -15.99 14.20 7.36
CA ARG A 166 -16.96 13.98 8.45
C ARG A 166 -17.10 15.21 9.34
N ALA A 167 -15.98 15.84 9.70
CA ALA A 167 -15.98 17.06 10.49
C ALA A 167 -16.70 18.22 9.77
N LYS A 168 -16.43 18.41 8.48
CA LYS A 168 -17.12 19.42 7.65
C LYS A 168 -18.62 19.19 7.58
N ARG A 169 -19.05 17.93 7.38
CA ARG A 169 -20.48 17.56 7.36
C ARG A 169 -21.15 17.76 8.72
N ALA A 170 -20.44 17.52 9.82
CA ALA A 170 -20.95 17.78 11.16
C ALA A 170 -21.11 19.28 11.41
N ALA A 171 -20.12 20.09 11.01
CA ALA A 171 -20.17 21.55 11.13
C ALA A 171 -21.33 22.15 10.33
N SER A 172 -21.54 21.72 9.07
CA SER A 172 -22.66 22.22 8.26
C SER A 172 -24.04 21.82 8.79
N LYS A 173 -24.14 20.73 9.54
CA LYS A 173 -25.40 20.29 10.18
C LYS A 173 -25.66 21.01 11.51
N ALA A 174 -24.63 21.54 12.15
CA ALA A 174 -24.69 22.24 13.42
C ALA A 174 -24.98 23.75 13.30
N THR A 175 -25.13 24.27 12.08
CA THR A 175 -25.66 25.63 11.83
C THR A 175 -27.18 25.53 11.67
N PRO A 176 -27.99 25.67 12.74
CA PRO A 176 -29.42 25.84 12.58
C PRO A 176 -29.67 27.14 11.82
N ALA A 177 -30.67 27.11 10.94
CA ALA A 177 -31.17 28.27 10.23
C ALA A 177 -31.66 29.35 11.22
N ASP A 178 -30.78 30.26 11.61
CA ASP A 178 -31.16 31.57 12.13
C ASP A 178 -31.08 32.58 10.98
N THR A 179 -31.94 32.38 9.99
CA THR A 179 -32.24 33.37 8.96
C THR A 179 -33.51 34.07 9.41
N GLY A 180 -33.35 35.11 10.22
CA GLY A 180 -34.49 35.71 10.89
C GLY A 180 -34.29 37.08 11.51
N ARG A 181 -33.46 37.99 10.97
CA ARG A 181 -33.72 39.46 11.04
C ARG A 181 -32.64 40.32 10.37
N GLY A 182 -33.12 41.33 9.63
CA GLY A 182 -32.41 42.60 9.52
C GLY A 182 -31.70 42.87 8.20
N SER A 183 -32.47 42.99 7.12
CA SER A 183 -32.08 43.83 6.00
C SER A 183 -31.80 45.24 6.52
N VAL A 184 -30.54 45.66 6.47
CA VAL A 184 -30.15 47.08 6.48
C VAL A 184 -29.09 47.23 5.41
N ASP A 185 -29.38 48.15 4.51
CA ASP A 185 -28.74 48.39 3.23
C ASP A 185 -27.22 48.63 3.32
N PRO A 186 -26.46 48.29 2.25
CA PRO A 186 -25.04 48.60 2.17
C PRO A 186 -24.83 50.12 1.95
N PRO A 187 -24.03 50.81 2.78
CA PRO A 187 -23.56 52.13 2.41
C PRO A 187 -22.51 52.04 1.31
N SER A 188 -22.85 52.70 0.23
CA SER A 188 -22.10 53.02 -0.97
C SER A 188 -20.85 53.87 -0.70
N LEU A 189 -19.82 53.63 -1.52
CA LEU A 189 -18.75 54.55 -1.96
C LEU A 189 -17.72 55.03 -0.91
N ASP A 190 -16.45 54.69 -1.13
CA ASP A 190 -15.55 55.72 -1.66
C ASP A 190 -14.32 55.12 -2.35
N LEU A 191 -14.15 55.54 -3.61
CA LEU A 191 -12.92 55.49 -4.37
C LEU A 191 -11.98 56.53 -3.76
N ASN A 192 -10.80 56.11 -3.31
CA ASN A 192 -9.68 57.04 -3.24
C ASN A 192 -8.42 56.34 -3.76
N ASP A 193 -8.06 56.77 -4.96
CA ASP A 193 -6.71 56.79 -5.48
C ASP A 193 -5.75 57.35 -4.43
N THR A 194 -4.66 56.63 -4.15
CA THR A 194 -3.44 57.25 -3.64
C THR A 194 -2.26 56.46 -4.20
N GLU A 195 -1.77 56.93 -5.34
CA GLU A 195 -0.39 56.71 -5.76
C GLU A 195 0.52 57.35 -4.71
N GLY A 196 1.44 56.56 -4.14
CA GLY A 196 2.31 56.99 -3.07
C GLY A 196 3.55 56.11 -2.98
N ASN A 197 4.50 56.43 -3.85
CA ASN A 197 5.90 56.04 -3.82
C ASN A 197 6.49 56.22 -2.40
N GLY A 198 7.25 55.24 -1.88
CA GLY A 198 7.83 55.33 -0.55
C GLY A 198 8.69 54.13 -0.18
N ASP A 199 10.00 54.37 -0.17
CA ASP A 199 11.14 53.52 0.12
C ASP A 199 11.09 52.68 1.42
N GLU A 200 11.86 51.58 1.36
CA GLU A 200 12.72 51.01 2.39
C GLU A 200 12.40 51.26 3.88
N HIS A 201 12.02 50.20 4.62
CA HIS A 201 12.78 49.83 5.83
C HIS A 201 12.48 48.40 6.32
N CYS A 202 13.53 47.59 6.41
CA CYS A 202 13.57 46.37 7.21
C CYS A 202 13.59 46.73 8.69
N GLN A 203 12.70 46.15 9.51
CA GLN A 203 13.05 45.68 10.87
C GLN A 203 11.93 44.85 11.50
N GLY A 204 12.38 43.83 12.24
CA GLY A 204 11.59 42.66 12.64
C GLY A 204 10.52 42.91 13.69
N HIS A 205 9.50 42.06 13.64
CA HIS A 205 8.60 41.83 14.74
C HIS A 205 8.47 40.32 14.99
N SER A 206 9.09 39.90 16.10
CA SER A 206 8.89 38.63 16.76
C SER A 206 7.40 38.43 17.07
N THR A 207 6.83 37.29 16.68
CA THR A 207 5.51 36.87 17.16
C THR A 207 5.64 35.98 18.41
N PRO A 208 4.82 36.21 19.45
CA PRO A 208 4.93 35.50 20.71
C PRO A 208 4.22 34.13 20.70
N THR A 209 4.84 33.22 21.43
CA THR A 209 4.42 31.88 21.83
C THR A 209 3.04 31.87 22.48
N THR A 210 2.06 31.18 21.88
CA THR A 210 0.78 30.89 22.54
C THR A 210 0.88 29.59 23.32
N THR A 211 1.13 29.71 24.62
CA THR A 211 1.02 28.65 25.62
C THR A 211 -0.46 28.46 25.98
N SER A 212 -1.12 27.47 25.36
CA SER A 212 -2.44 27.02 25.81
C SER A 212 -2.25 25.93 26.87
N SER A 213 -2.16 26.35 28.13
CA SER A 213 -2.01 25.46 29.29
C SER A 213 -3.40 25.09 29.82
N LEU A 214 -3.67 23.78 29.82
CA LEU A 214 -4.91 23.14 30.21
C LEU A 214 -5.22 23.31 31.70
N SER A 215 -6.45 23.70 31.97
CA SER A 215 -7.03 23.64 33.31
C SER A 215 -7.54 22.22 33.63
N ARG A 216 -7.32 21.83 34.90
CA ARG A 216 -8.18 20.97 35.74
C ARG A 216 -8.42 19.51 35.33
N LEU A 217 -7.95 18.60 36.20
CA LEU A 217 -8.82 17.84 37.11
C LEU A 217 -7.96 16.96 38.05
N ARG A 218 -7.64 17.47 39.25
CA ARG A 218 -7.23 16.62 40.37
C ARG A 218 -8.50 15.97 40.93
N ARG A 219 -8.69 14.68 40.67
CA ARG A 219 -9.66 13.84 41.38
C ARG A 219 -8.92 13.09 42.49
N VAL A 220 -9.38 13.36 43.71
CA VAL A 220 -9.05 12.71 44.98
C VAL A 220 -9.71 11.32 45.01
N LEU A 221 -8.96 10.27 45.35
CA LEU A 221 -9.41 9.01 45.97
C LEU A 221 -8.21 8.48 46.78
N THR A 222 -8.14 8.72 48.11
CA THR A 222 -8.53 7.80 49.21
C THR A 222 -7.77 6.47 49.20
N SER A 223 -6.64 6.34 49.94
CA SER A 223 -6.52 5.71 51.29
C SER A 223 -6.24 4.19 51.21
N PRO A 224 -6.01 3.46 52.33
CA PRO A 224 -4.85 3.39 53.24
C PRO A 224 -4.31 1.91 53.33
N THR A 225 -3.58 1.55 54.41
CA THR A 225 -3.26 0.19 54.95
C THR A 225 -1.77 -0.20 54.82
N SER A 226 -0.91 0.00 55.83
CA SER A 226 -0.64 -0.82 57.05
C SER A 226 -0.25 -2.28 56.81
N LEU A 227 1.03 -2.61 57.04
CA LEU A 227 1.51 -3.34 58.23
C LEU A 227 3.05 -3.34 58.25
#